data_AF-A0A937FK19-F1
#
_entry.id   AF-A0A937FK19-F1
#
_cell.length_a   1.000
_cell.length_b   1.000
_cell.length_c   1.000
_cell.angle_alpha   90.00
_cell.angle_beta   90.00
_cell.angle_gamma   90.00
#
_symmetry.space_group_name_H-M   'P 1'
#
loop_
_entity.id
_entity.type
_entity.pdbx_description
1 polymer ?
#
loop_
_entity_poly.entity_id
_entity_poly.type
_entity_poly.pdbx_seq_one_letter_code
_entity_poly.pdbx_strand_id
1 'polypeptide(L)'
;MGNKYEIKGDIALITVLKKNGTELIAKIDAKDIEKVINIGTWFAEWHKDFNSYLVQNISSTKLNKKSKPLKQSLQSVILDINPKAPIRHINGDTLDNRRSNLEIVERNSKNDYEIIDEDTVAIILEDKNGRVSSKALISKKDLKNVITDEYSWVEYKTHGDIIVIANTPNGRIHLDKLLMNPGDGETVYHINLNPLDNRRNNLKNIQI
;
A
#
# COMPACT_ATOMS: atom_id res chain seq x y z
N MET A 1 -10.45 -3.24 31.85
CA MET A 1 -9.55 -2.06 31.80
C MET A 1 -9.65 -1.45 30.42
N GLY A 2 -10.02 -0.17 30.34
CA GLY A 2 -10.12 0.59 29.09
C GLY A 2 -8.87 1.45 28.86
N ASN A 3 -8.75 2.06 27.67
CA ASN A 3 -7.74 3.07 27.39
C ASN A 3 -7.98 4.35 28.20
N LYS A 4 -6.93 5.16 28.36
CA LYS A 4 -7.04 6.53 28.87
C LYS A 4 -7.29 7.47 27.69
N TYR A 5 -8.14 8.47 27.91
CA TYR A 5 -8.52 9.45 26.90
C TYR A 5 -8.36 10.86 27.46
N GLU A 6 -7.87 11.79 26.64
CA GLU A 6 -7.72 13.21 26.99
C GLU A 6 -8.21 14.06 25.81
N ILE A 7 -9.18 14.95 26.02
CA ILE A 7 -9.69 15.85 24.98
C ILE A 7 -8.99 17.21 25.09
N LYS A 8 -8.41 17.69 23.98
CA LYS A 8 -7.76 19.00 23.84
C LYS A 8 -8.38 19.73 22.64
N GLY A 9 -9.44 20.49 22.90
CA GLY A 9 -10.17 21.19 21.85
C GLY A 9 -10.85 20.20 20.90
N ASP A 10 -10.50 20.28 19.62
CA ASP A 10 -11.01 19.44 18.54
C ASP A 10 -10.28 18.10 18.37
N ILE A 11 -9.24 17.85 19.19
CA ILE A 11 -8.44 16.63 19.16
C ILE A 11 -8.69 15.82 20.43
N ALA A 12 -8.85 14.50 20.29
CA ALA A 12 -8.77 13.57 21.41
C ALA A 12 -7.51 12.70 21.31
N LEU A 13 -6.83 12.55 22.44
CA LEU A 13 -5.65 11.71 22.63
C LEU A 13 -6.05 10.40 23.28
N ILE A 14 -5.51 9.29 22.78
CA ILE A 14 -5.76 7.95 23.27
C ILE A 14 -4.43 7.34 23.72
N THR A 15 -4.31 6.97 24.99
CA THR A 15 -3.17 6.18 25.46
C THR A 15 -3.38 4.70 25.14
N VAL A 16 -2.52 4.13 24.31
CA VAL A 16 -2.55 2.72 23.90
C VAL A 16 -1.27 2.02 24.31
N LEU A 17 -1.35 0.72 24.57
CA LEU A 17 -0.21 -0.08 25.01
C LEU A 17 0.35 -0.92 23.86
N LYS A 18 1.68 -0.97 23.75
CA LYS A 18 2.40 -1.99 23.00
C LYS A 18 2.35 -3.33 23.73
N LYS A 19 2.72 -4.41 23.06
CA LYS A 19 2.84 -5.76 23.66
C LYS A 19 3.75 -5.81 24.90
N ASN A 20 4.80 -4.98 24.95
CA ASN A 20 5.73 -4.88 26.08
C ASN A 20 5.25 -3.94 27.21
N GLY A 21 4.03 -3.39 27.12
CA GLY A 21 3.46 -2.47 28.11
C GLY A 21 3.90 -1.01 27.95
N THR A 22 4.78 -0.67 27.00
CA THR A 22 5.12 0.74 26.73
C THR A 22 3.90 1.48 26.16
N GLU A 23 3.62 2.66 26.70
CA GLU A 23 2.54 3.55 26.24
C GLU A 23 2.92 4.26 24.93
N LEU A 24 1.93 4.43 24.06
CA LEU A 24 1.95 5.34 22.91
C LEU A 24 0.69 6.22 22.96
N ILE A 25 0.77 7.40 22.33
CA ILE A 25 -0.36 8.33 22.23
C ILE A 25 -0.80 8.38 20.77
N ALA A 26 -2.06 8.02 20.53
CA ALA A 26 -2.72 8.22 19.25
C ALA A 26 -3.63 9.46 19.30
N LYS A 27 -3.85 10.08 18.15
CA LYS A 27 -4.72 11.26 17.99
C LYS A 27 -5.91 10.89 17.12
N ILE A 28 -7.07 11.41 17.45
CA ILE A 28 -8.29 11.37 16.62
C ILE A 28 -8.99 12.72 16.69
N ASP A 29 -9.96 12.96 15.82
CA ASP A 29 -10.87 14.08 16.01
C ASP A 29 -11.73 13.83 17.27
N ALA A 30 -11.94 14.86 18.09
CA ALA A 30 -12.70 14.74 19.34
C ALA A 30 -14.12 14.22 19.11
N LYS A 31 -14.73 14.55 17.95
CA LYS A 31 -16.07 14.06 17.57
C LYS A 31 -16.16 12.54 17.38
N ASP A 32 -15.05 11.86 17.14
CA ASP A 32 -15.01 10.41 16.93
C ASP A 32 -14.79 9.62 18.23
N ILE A 33 -14.62 10.30 19.38
CA ILE A 33 -14.25 9.67 20.65
C ILE A 33 -15.27 8.65 21.16
N GLU A 34 -16.56 8.98 21.13
CA GLU A 34 -17.61 8.10 21.67
C GLU A 34 -17.66 6.77 20.91
N LYS A 35 -17.54 6.84 19.59
CA LYS A 35 -17.46 5.69 18.71
C LYS A 35 -16.25 4.80 19.03
N VAL A 36 -15.09 5.41 19.27
CA VAL A 36 -13.86 4.69 19.62
C VAL A 36 -13.96 4.03 20.99
N ILE A 37 -14.56 4.71 21.99
CA ILE A 37 -14.82 4.16 23.33
C ILE A 37 -15.76 2.96 23.25
N ASN A 38 -16.85 3.07 22.49
CA ASN A 38 -17.90 2.05 22.41
C ASN A 38 -17.41 0.71 21.80
N ILE A 39 -16.32 0.74 21.02
CA ILE A 39 -15.70 -0.46 20.45
C ILE A 39 -14.89 -1.25 21.49
N GLY A 40 -14.40 -0.59 22.54
CA GLY A 40 -13.67 -1.21 23.64
C GLY A 40 -12.18 -0.87 23.64
N THR A 41 -11.33 -1.84 24.00
CA THR A 41 -9.92 -1.60 24.27
C THR A 41 -9.05 -1.65 23.01
N TRP A 42 -8.22 -0.64 22.84
CA TRP A 42 -7.27 -0.45 21.76
C TRP A 42 -5.83 -0.71 22.21
N PHE A 43 -5.00 -1.21 21.31
CA PHE A 43 -3.58 -1.49 21.55
C PHE A 43 -2.74 -1.12 20.32
N ALA A 44 -1.45 -0.88 20.53
CA ALA A 44 -0.50 -0.61 19.46
C ALA A 44 0.17 -1.91 19.00
N GLU A 45 0.10 -2.18 17.70
CA GLU A 45 0.72 -3.33 17.08
C GLU A 45 1.71 -2.88 16.00
N TRP A 46 2.90 -3.48 16.01
CA TRP A 46 3.91 -3.21 15.00
C TRP A 46 3.43 -3.67 13.62
N HIS A 47 3.58 -2.80 12.62
CA HIS A 47 3.19 -3.08 11.24
C HIS A 47 4.37 -2.84 10.29
N LYS A 48 4.88 -3.94 9.72
CA LYS A 48 6.09 -3.92 8.88
C LYS A 48 6.00 -2.96 7.69
N ASP A 49 4.86 -2.89 7.02
CA ASP A 49 4.73 -2.06 5.79
C ASP A 49 4.77 -0.56 6.11
N PHE A 50 4.43 -0.17 7.34
CA PHE A 50 4.51 1.21 7.78
C PHE A 50 5.82 1.49 8.52
N ASN A 51 6.60 0.46 8.84
CA ASN A 51 7.73 0.52 9.77
C ASN A 51 7.38 1.30 11.06
N SER A 52 6.16 1.09 11.55
CA SER A 52 5.57 1.86 12.65
C SER A 52 4.49 1.03 13.36
N TYR A 53 3.89 1.59 14.42
CA TYR A 53 2.78 1.00 15.12
C TYR A 53 1.44 1.49 14.56
N LEU A 54 0.52 0.56 14.32
CA LEU A 54 -0.89 0.86 14.08
C LEU A 54 -1.70 0.61 15.35
N VAL A 55 -2.74 1.40 15.55
CA VAL A 55 -3.70 1.21 16.64
C VAL A 55 -4.78 0.23 16.18
N GLN A 56 -4.98 -0.82 16.97
CA GLN A 56 -5.82 -1.96 16.64
C GLN A 56 -6.76 -2.28 17.80
N ASN A 57 -7.90 -2.88 17.48
CA ASN A 57 -8.82 -3.51 18.41
C ASN A 57 -9.12 -4.93 17.93
N ILE A 58 -9.36 -5.83 18.89
CA ILE A 58 -9.86 -7.18 18.62
C ILE A 58 -11.17 -7.34 19.39
N SER A 59 -12.29 -7.42 18.67
CA SER A 59 -13.61 -7.60 19.25
C SER A 59 -14.15 -9.01 18.98
N SER A 60 -14.86 -9.58 19.95
CA SER A 60 -15.53 -10.88 19.83
C SER A 60 -16.96 -10.68 19.34
N THR A 61 -17.16 -10.47 18.04
CA THR A 61 -18.52 -10.36 17.51
C THR A 61 -19.21 -11.74 17.47
N LYS A 62 -20.38 -11.87 18.13
CA LYS A 62 -21.32 -13.00 17.97
C LYS A 62 -22.01 -13.03 16.59
N LEU A 63 -21.74 -12.06 15.71
CA LEU A 63 -22.49 -11.80 14.47
C LEU A 63 -22.14 -12.72 13.30
N ASN A 64 -21.02 -13.43 13.35
CA ASN A 64 -20.67 -14.43 12.34
C ASN A 64 -20.90 -15.83 12.92
N LYS A 65 -21.62 -16.68 12.18
CA LYS A 65 -21.81 -18.13 12.46
C LYS A 65 -20.49 -18.91 12.67
N LYS A 66 -19.33 -18.26 12.50
CA LYS A 66 -18.01 -18.74 12.89
C LYS A 66 -17.44 -17.75 13.91
N SER A 67 -17.27 -18.19 15.14
CA SER A 67 -16.72 -17.49 16.33
C SER A 67 -15.28 -16.98 16.16
N LYS A 68 -14.97 -16.26 15.07
CA LYS A 68 -13.65 -15.67 14.86
C LYS A 68 -13.65 -14.23 15.38
N PRO A 69 -12.64 -13.83 16.18
CA PRO A 69 -12.49 -12.46 16.61
C PRO A 69 -12.29 -11.55 15.40
N LEU A 70 -12.98 -10.40 15.40
CA LEU A 70 -12.85 -9.36 14.39
C LEU A 70 -11.72 -8.42 14.81
N LYS A 71 -10.69 -8.33 13.97
CA LYS A 71 -9.60 -7.36 14.15
C LYS A 71 -9.89 -6.12 13.31
N GLN A 72 -9.82 -4.95 13.93
CA GLN A 72 -10.10 -3.65 13.31
C GLN A 72 -8.98 -2.67 13.59
N SER A 73 -8.63 -1.83 12.62
CA SER A 73 -7.69 -0.73 12.80
C SER A 73 -8.42 0.57 13.14
N LEU A 74 -7.79 1.44 13.92
CA LEU A 74 -8.39 2.72 14.34
C LEU A 74 -8.76 3.57 13.13
N GLN A 75 -7.85 3.73 12.16
CA GLN A 75 -8.11 4.43 10.89
C GLN A 75 -9.34 3.90 10.12
N SER A 76 -9.55 2.58 10.04
CA SER A 76 -10.70 2.00 9.33
C SER A 76 -12.01 2.29 10.06
N VAL A 77 -11.97 2.26 11.40
CA VAL A 77 -13.08 2.64 12.24
C VAL A 77 -13.39 4.11 12.06
N ILE A 78 -12.40 5.01 12.16
CA ILE A 78 -12.62 6.44 11.98
C ILE A 78 -13.28 6.75 10.64
N LEU A 79 -12.83 6.13 9.55
CA LEU A 79 -13.39 6.35 8.22
C LEU A 79 -14.70 5.59 7.93
N ASP A 80 -15.19 4.72 8.81
CA ASP A 80 -16.37 3.87 8.58
C ASP A 80 -16.25 2.96 7.36
N ILE A 81 -15.05 2.40 7.14
CA ILE A 81 -14.79 1.54 5.98
C ILE A 81 -14.28 0.15 6.35
N ASN A 82 -14.23 -0.74 5.35
CA ASN A 82 -13.72 -2.09 5.52
C ASN A 82 -12.27 -2.07 6.06
N PRO A 83 -11.91 -2.89 7.07
CA PRO A 83 -10.55 -2.96 7.60
C PRO A 83 -9.46 -3.34 6.59
N LYS A 84 -9.85 -3.90 5.42
CA LYS A 84 -8.94 -4.23 4.32
C LYS A 84 -8.76 -3.10 3.31
N ALA A 85 -9.48 -2.00 3.44
CA ALA A 85 -9.31 -0.83 2.58
C ALA A 85 -7.88 -0.28 2.73
N PRO A 86 -7.22 0.10 1.64
CA PRO A 86 -5.90 0.73 1.70
C PRO A 86 -6.07 2.15 2.23
N ILE A 87 -5.62 2.39 3.46
CA ILE A 87 -5.70 3.70 4.10
C ILE A 87 -4.29 4.17 4.38
N ARG A 88 -3.97 5.40 3.97
CA ARG A 88 -2.70 6.06 4.23
C ARG A 88 -2.89 7.23 5.19
N HIS A 89 -1.88 7.44 6.04
CA HIS A 89 -1.68 8.66 6.81
C HIS A 89 -0.89 9.67 5.98
N ILE A 90 -1.50 10.82 5.67
CA ILE A 90 -0.95 11.86 4.78
C ILE A 90 0.39 12.38 5.31
N ASN A 91 0.47 12.65 6.61
CA ASN A 91 1.70 13.13 7.26
C ASN A 91 2.72 12.03 7.60
N GLY A 92 2.43 10.77 7.28
CA GLY A 92 3.27 9.62 7.62
C GLY A 92 3.23 9.16 9.08
N ASP A 93 2.62 9.91 10.00
CA ASP A 93 2.42 9.54 11.40
C ASP A 93 1.21 8.61 11.55
N THR A 94 1.48 7.31 11.75
CA THR A 94 0.44 6.29 11.89
C THR A 94 -0.37 6.37 13.19
N LEU A 95 0.08 7.18 14.16
CA LEU A 95 -0.65 7.43 15.39
C LEU A 95 -1.60 8.63 15.24
N ASP A 96 -1.47 9.45 14.20
CA ASP A 96 -2.38 10.57 13.92
C ASP A 96 -3.57 10.12 13.05
N ASN A 97 -4.61 9.60 13.70
CA ASN A 97 -5.81 9.06 13.07
C ASN A 97 -6.94 10.09 12.94
N ARG A 98 -6.63 11.39 12.93
CA ARG A 98 -7.60 12.44 12.58
C ARG A 98 -8.04 12.27 11.13
N ARG A 99 -9.33 12.49 10.84
CA ARG A 99 -9.89 12.30 9.49
C ARG A 99 -9.17 13.13 8.44
N SER A 100 -8.75 14.35 8.77
CA SER A 100 -7.99 15.22 7.87
C SER A 100 -6.61 14.67 7.50
N ASN A 101 -6.12 13.65 8.21
CA ASN A 101 -4.83 13.00 7.96
C ASN A 101 -4.99 11.60 7.34
N LEU A 102 -6.22 11.12 7.12
CA LEU A 102 -6.49 9.79 6.60
C LEU A 102 -7.05 9.87 5.18
N GLU A 103 -6.48 9.07 4.29
CA GLU A 103 -6.89 8.99 2.89
C GLU A 103 -7.09 7.53 2.47
N ILE A 104 -8.17 7.26 1.72
CA ILE A 104 -8.35 5.98 1.05
C ILE A 104 -7.56 6.03 -0.25
N VAL A 105 -6.60 5.13 -0.39
CA VAL A 105 -5.74 5.06 -1.57
C VAL A 105 -6.51 4.39 -2.69
N GLU A 106 -6.69 5.10 -3.80
CA GLU A 106 -7.25 4.51 -5.01
C GLU A 106 -6.26 3.49 -5.57
N ARG A 107 -6.75 2.29 -5.88
CA ARG A 107 -5.93 1.22 -6.48
C ARG A 107 -6.19 1.17 -7.97
N ASN A 108 -5.18 0.73 -8.71
CA ASN A 108 -5.23 0.59 -10.17
C ASN A 108 -5.47 1.92 -10.90
N SER A 109 -5.14 3.05 -10.26
CA SER A 109 -5.03 4.33 -10.94
C SER A 109 -3.81 4.32 -11.86
N LYS A 110 -3.90 5.06 -12.96
CA LYS A 110 -2.79 5.30 -13.88
C LYS A 110 -1.50 5.66 -13.12
N ASN A 111 -0.38 5.02 -13.46
CA ASN A 111 0.91 5.40 -12.89
C ASN A 111 1.33 6.80 -13.34
N ASP A 112 1.88 7.56 -12.41
CA ASP A 112 2.70 8.73 -12.75
C ASP A 112 3.99 8.32 -13.46
N TYR A 113 4.58 9.27 -14.20
CA TYR A 113 5.84 9.06 -14.90
C TYR A 113 6.64 10.36 -15.04
N GLU A 114 7.94 10.21 -15.27
CA GLU A 114 8.90 11.30 -15.49
C GLU A 114 9.63 11.07 -16.83
N ILE A 115 9.70 12.09 -17.67
CA ILE A 115 10.56 12.05 -18.87
C ILE A 115 11.99 12.30 -18.40
N ILE A 116 12.86 11.31 -18.59
CA ILE A 116 14.26 11.39 -18.15
C ILE A 116 15.13 12.06 -19.22
N ASP A 117 14.95 11.63 -20.47
CA ASP A 117 15.67 12.17 -21.64
C ASP A 117 14.84 11.98 -22.93
N GLU A 118 15.49 12.13 -24.09
CA GLU A 118 14.83 12.03 -25.39
C GLU A 118 14.21 10.64 -25.64
N ASP A 119 14.78 9.58 -25.08
CA ASP A 119 14.44 8.18 -25.35
C ASP A 119 13.97 7.39 -24.11
N THR A 120 14.08 7.94 -22.91
CA THR A 120 13.82 7.25 -21.65
C THR A 120 12.69 7.90 -20.84
N VAL A 121 11.80 7.07 -20.31
CA VAL A 121 10.78 7.46 -19.32
C VAL A 121 10.91 6.59 -18.09
N ALA A 122 10.77 7.19 -16.91
CA ALA A 122 10.67 6.49 -15.64
C ALA A 122 9.20 6.44 -15.19
N ILE A 123 8.66 5.24 -15.03
CA ILE A 123 7.34 5.00 -14.46
C ILE A 123 7.49 4.97 -12.94
N ILE A 124 6.62 5.70 -12.24
CA ILE A 124 6.58 5.72 -10.78
C ILE A 124 5.78 4.51 -10.30
N LEU A 125 6.45 3.60 -9.58
CA LEU A 125 5.82 2.43 -8.99
C LEU A 125 5.48 2.75 -7.53
N GLU A 126 4.22 2.54 -7.17
CA GLU A 126 3.73 2.75 -5.80
C GLU A 126 3.39 1.42 -5.13
N ASP A 127 3.54 1.40 -3.80
CA ASP A 127 3.05 0.30 -2.98
C ASP A 127 1.52 0.33 -2.84
N LYS A 128 0.96 -0.67 -2.16
CA LYS A 128 -0.49 -0.77 -1.91
C LYS A 128 -1.09 0.39 -1.10
N ASN A 129 -0.25 1.24 -0.52
CA ASN A 129 -0.62 2.42 0.27
C ASN A 129 -0.30 3.72 -0.49
N GLY A 130 0.02 3.67 -1.78
CA GLY A 130 0.31 4.84 -2.60
C GLY A 130 1.63 5.51 -2.25
N ARG A 131 2.58 4.79 -1.65
CA ARG A 131 3.93 5.31 -1.41
C ARG A 131 4.82 4.88 -2.56
N VAL A 132 5.56 5.81 -3.14
CA VAL A 132 6.56 5.50 -4.18
C VAL A 132 7.55 4.47 -3.63
N SER A 133 7.58 3.29 -4.25
CA SER A 133 8.48 2.19 -3.90
C SER A 133 9.75 2.21 -4.74
N SER A 134 9.60 2.49 -6.04
CA SER A 134 10.69 2.42 -7.03
C SER A 134 10.28 3.09 -8.33
N LYS A 135 11.21 3.14 -9.29
CA LYS A 135 10.97 3.62 -10.66
C LYS A 135 11.38 2.54 -11.66
N ALA A 136 10.54 2.27 -12.65
CA ALA A 136 10.90 1.40 -13.77
C ALA A 136 11.19 2.22 -15.02
N LEU A 137 12.33 1.98 -15.67
CA LEU A 137 12.69 2.67 -16.91
C LEU A 137 12.09 1.93 -18.10
N ILE A 138 11.50 2.67 -19.04
CA ILE A 138 11.03 2.16 -20.33
C ILE A 138 11.54 3.04 -21.46
N SER A 139 11.55 2.51 -22.69
CA SER A 139 11.76 3.33 -23.87
C SER A 139 10.56 4.24 -24.09
N LYS A 140 10.78 5.51 -24.39
CA LYS A 140 9.74 6.54 -24.54
C LYS A 140 8.67 6.17 -25.57
N LYS A 141 9.05 5.45 -26.64
CA LYS A 141 8.11 4.97 -27.66
C LYS A 141 7.05 4.00 -27.11
N ASP A 142 7.31 3.36 -25.98
CA ASP A 142 6.39 2.42 -25.34
C ASP A 142 5.43 3.10 -24.34
N LEU A 143 5.63 4.39 -24.04
CA LEU A 143 4.88 5.13 -23.02
C LEU A 143 3.36 4.97 -23.16
N LYS A 144 2.82 5.14 -24.37
CA LYS A 144 1.38 5.07 -24.64
C LYS A 144 0.78 3.68 -24.43
N ASN A 145 1.60 2.63 -24.55
CA ASN A 145 1.15 1.24 -24.39
C ASN A 145 1.29 0.78 -22.93
N VAL A 146 2.16 1.43 -22.16
CA VAL A 146 2.46 1.04 -20.79
C VAL A 146 1.63 1.85 -19.78
N ILE A 147 1.42 3.15 -20.02
CA ILE A 147 0.65 4.00 -19.12
C ILE A 147 -0.80 4.05 -19.59
N THR A 148 -1.68 3.40 -18.84
CA THR A 148 -3.09 3.23 -19.18
C THR A 148 -4.00 3.53 -17.99
N ASP A 149 -5.31 3.66 -18.22
CA ASP A 149 -6.29 3.97 -17.16
C ASP A 149 -6.93 2.69 -16.57
N GLU A 150 -6.59 1.51 -17.09
CA GLU A 150 -7.19 0.23 -16.71
C GLU A 150 -6.44 -0.50 -15.59
N TYR A 151 -5.14 -0.27 -15.44
CA TYR A 151 -4.32 -0.92 -14.44
C TYR A 151 -3.07 -0.11 -14.11
N SER A 152 -2.44 -0.46 -12.99
CA SER A 152 -1.17 0.12 -12.56
C SER A 152 -0.06 -0.92 -12.46
N TRP A 153 1.16 -0.47 -12.77
CA TRP A 153 2.39 -1.19 -12.57
C TRP A 153 2.86 -1.04 -11.14
N VAL A 154 3.31 -2.16 -10.57
CA VAL A 154 3.88 -2.23 -9.23
C VAL A 154 5.15 -3.07 -9.23
N GLU A 155 6.04 -2.75 -8.30
CA GLU A 155 7.16 -3.62 -7.97
C GLU A 155 6.66 -4.85 -7.23
N TYR A 156 7.03 -6.04 -7.69
CA TYR A 156 6.70 -7.30 -7.05
C TYR A 156 7.95 -8.10 -6.74
N LYS A 157 8.06 -8.52 -5.48
CA LYS A 157 9.18 -9.30 -4.96
C LYS A 157 8.76 -10.75 -4.78
N THR A 158 9.49 -11.68 -5.39
CA THR A 158 9.24 -13.11 -5.24
C THR A 158 10.56 -13.88 -5.21
N HIS A 159 10.74 -14.76 -4.22
CA HIS A 159 11.94 -15.59 -4.06
C HIS A 159 13.29 -14.83 -4.14
N GLY A 160 13.31 -13.53 -3.83
CA GLY A 160 14.51 -12.68 -3.91
C GLY A 160 14.60 -11.86 -5.20
N ASP A 161 13.79 -12.18 -6.22
CA ASP A 161 13.75 -11.47 -7.48
C ASP A 161 12.75 -10.31 -7.43
N ILE A 162 13.11 -9.22 -8.11
CA ILE A 162 12.24 -8.08 -8.38
C ILE A 162 11.72 -8.20 -9.80
N ILE A 163 10.42 -7.98 -9.99
CA ILE A 163 9.79 -7.88 -11.30
C ILE A 163 8.76 -6.74 -11.29
N VAL A 164 8.50 -6.15 -12.46
CA VAL A 164 7.48 -5.12 -12.64
C VAL A 164 6.24 -5.76 -13.25
N ILE A 165 5.11 -5.68 -12.54
CA ILE A 165 3.87 -6.37 -12.93
C ILE A 165 2.66 -5.46 -12.83
N ALA A 166 1.60 -5.80 -13.56
CA ALA A 166 0.26 -5.28 -13.34
C ALA A 166 -0.67 -6.44 -12.95
N ASN A 167 -1.53 -6.24 -11.96
CA ASN A 167 -2.54 -7.24 -11.59
C ASN A 167 -3.89 -6.81 -12.18
N THR A 168 -4.37 -7.54 -13.17
CA THR A 168 -5.65 -7.28 -13.84
C THR A 168 -6.69 -8.34 -13.47
N PRO A 169 -8.00 -8.11 -13.70
CA PRO A 169 -9.01 -9.15 -13.55
C PRO A 169 -8.75 -10.42 -14.36
N ASN A 170 -8.06 -10.30 -15.50
CA ASN A 170 -7.72 -11.41 -16.39
C ASN A 170 -6.41 -12.12 -16.00
N GLY A 171 -5.74 -11.65 -14.95
CA GLY A 171 -4.48 -12.19 -14.48
C GLY A 171 -3.35 -11.16 -14.46
N ARG A 172 -2.16 -11.65 -14.14
CA ARG A 172 -0.96 -10.84 -13.99
C ARG A 172 -0.27 -10.64 -15.32
N ILE A 173 0.09 -9.39 -15.60
CA ILE A 173 0.90 -9.00 -16.76
C ILE A 173 2.30 -8.64 -16.25
N HIS A 174 3.33 -9.04 -17.00
CA HIS A 174 4.72 -8.67 -16.73
C HIS A 174 5.17 -7.60 -17.73
N LEU A 175 5.84 -6.55 -17.26
CA LEU A 175 6.17 -5.38 -18.09
C LEU A 175 7.13 -5.75 -19.22
N ASP A 176 8.19 -6.47 -18.90
CA ASP A 176 9.20 -6.98 -19.83
C ASP A 176 8.55 -7.81 -20.96
N LYS A 177 7.61 -8.70 -20.61
CA LYS A 177 6.88 -9.55 -21.57
C LYS A 177 5.90 -8.76 -22.42
N LEU A 178 5.21 -7.77 -21.84
CA LEU A 178 4.35 -6.86 -22.60
C LEU A 178 5.16 -6.12 -23.68
N LEU A 179 6.37 -5.68 -23.32
CA LEU A 179 7.23 -4.92 -24.23
C LEU A 179 7.84 -5.79 -25.32
N MET A 180 8.35 -6.98 -24.96
CA MET A 180 9.12 -7.83 -25.86
C MET A 180 8.32 -8.92 -26.58
N ASN A 181 7.12 -9.24 -26.09
CA ASN A 181 6.23 -10.27 -26.63
C ASN A 181 6.97 -11.59 -26.97
N PRO A 182 7.59 -12.25 -25.98
CA PRO A 182 8.34 -13.49 -26.21
C PRO A 182 7.47 -14.60 -26.77
N GLY A 183 8.02 -15.40 -27.68
CA GLY A 183 7.36 -16.57 -28.23
C GLY A 183 7.30 -17.75 -27.25
N ASP A 184 6.65 -18.83 -27.68
CA ASP A 184 6.64 -20.09 -26.93
C ASP A 184 8.06 -20.63 -26.75
N GLY A 185 8.44 -20.92 -25.50
CA GLY A 185 9.80 -21.35 -25.16
C GLY A 185 10.82 -20.21 -25.01
N GLU A 186 10.40 -18.94 -25.13
CA GLU A 186 11.26 -17.79 -24.87
C GLU A 186 10.99 -17.15 -23.50
N THR A 187 12.03 -16.56 -22.93
CA THR A 187 11.94 -15.63 -21.80
C THR A 187 12.64 -14.31 -22.12
N VAL A 188 12.24 -13.24 -21.44
CA VAL A 188 12.91 -11.95 -21.56
C VAL A 188 14.09 -11.90 -20.60
N TYR A 189 15.24 -11.47 -21.10
CA TYR A 189 16.47 -11.29 -20.35
C TYR A 189 16.84 -9.80 -20.29
N HIS A 190 17.17 -9.32 -19.09
CA HIS A 190 17.68 -7.97 -18.85
C HIS A 190 19.20 -7.97 -18.96
N ILE A 191 19.74 -7.27 -19.96
CA ILE A 191 21.17 -7.27 -20.31
C ILE A 191 22.03 -6.74 -19.14
N ASN A 192 21.60 -5.67 -18.49
CA ASN A 192 22.29 -5.10 -17.34
C ASN A 192 21.92 -5.76 -16.00
N LEU A 193 21.15 -6.85 -16.01
CA LEU A 193 20.66 -7.56 -14.82
C LEU A 193 19.80 -6.70 -13.88
N ASN A 194 19.34 -5.52 -14.31
CA ASN A 194 18.43 -4.68 -13.55
C ASN A 194 16.98 -4.90 -14.02
N PRO A 195 16.14 -5.58 -13.23
CA PRO A 195 14.75 -5.86 -13.60
C PRO A 195 13.85 -4.60 -13.63
N LEU A 196 14.31 -3.47 -13.07
CA LEU A 196 13.61 -2.19 -13.19
C LEU A 196 13.97 -1.45 -14.49
N ASP A 197 15.03 -1.86 -15.20
CA ASP A 197 15.38 -1.28 -16.50
C ASP A 197 14.76 -2.10 -17.64
N ASN A 198 13.57 -1.67 -18.06
CA ASN A 198 12.74 -2.29 -19.10
C ASN A 198 12.85 -1.53 -20.43
N ARG A 199 13.88 -0.70 -20.62
CA ARG A 199 14.16 -0.08 -21.93
C ARG A 199 14.46 -1.19 -22.93
N ARG A 200 13.93 -1.08 -24.15
CA ARG A 200 14.06 -2.15 -25.16
C ARG A 200 15.49 -2.48 -25.54
N ASN A 201 16.39 -1.49 -25.50
CA ASN A 201 17.83 -1.72 -25.74
C ASN A 201 18.51 -2.52 -24.61
N ASN A 202 17.85 -2.69 -23.47
CA ASN A 202 18.28 -3.49 -22.33
C ASN A 202 17.58 -4.87 -22.26
N LEU A 203 16.62 -5.15 -23.15
CA LEU A 203 15.85 -6.40 -23.13
C LEU A 203 16.17 -7.27 -24.34
N LYS A 204 16.17 -8.60 -24.14
CA LYS A 204 16.37 -9.58 -25.20
C LYS A 204 15.55 -10.84 -24.95
N ASN A 205 14.87 -11.38 -25.97
CA ASN A 205 14.29 -12.72 -25.88
C ASN A 205 15.39 -13.78 -25.99
N ILE A 206 15.37 -14.76 -25.09
CA ILE A 206 16.28 -15.91 -25.08
C ILE A 206 15.46 -17.20 -24.93
N GLN A 207 15.98 -18.31 -25.46
CA GLN A 207 15.35 -19.63 -25.32
C GLN A 207 15.51 -20.16 -23.88
N ILE A 208 14.47 -20.85 -23.39
CA ILE A 208 14.41 -21.50 -22.08
C ILE A 208 15.03 -22.91 -22.13
#